data_AF-A0A7Y5F6G9-F1
#
_entry.id   AF-A0A7Y5F6G9-F1
#
_cell.length_a   1.000
_cell.length_b   1.000
_cell.length_c   1.000
_cell.angle_alpha   90.00
_cell.angle_beta   90.00
_cell.angle_gamma   90.00
#
_symmetry.space_group_name_H-M   'P 1'
#
loop_
_entity.id
_entity.type
_entity.pdbx_description
1 polymer ?
#
loop_
_entity_poly.entity_id
_entity_poly.type
_entity_poly.pdbx_seq_one_letter_code
_entity_poly.pdbx_strand_id
1 'polypeptide(L)'
;MFRCCIWSILFWVSFSNLFAQDTIVFNKNIIEEVKILEIGTKTIKYKKTSFLDGPDYIVSKIDVRKIILSNGDVEEYTPMDFYGTKNRISFVVTSLLSARYTIMYERLLLNGKLGVQIPLVLSAESYRMAYDFVDNYVDYEHIFASGVNLNFYPQGQKKVSYYLGGTFRSGLVEGYERGNYDWWGGNTRVNRTFYGAYFTNGVLINTGKYFAFSSYFSVGAREVIGEGPAVVNGLFGVVLNVKF
;
A
#
# COMPACT_ATOMS: atom_id res chain seq x y z
N MET A 1 36.02 67.34 -10.04
CA MET A 1 35.56 66.85 -8.72
C MET A 1 34.13 66.29 -8.73
N PHE A 2 33.13 66.97 -9.32
CA PHE A 2 31.73 66.49 -9.34
C PHE A 2 31.47 65.13 -10.02
N ARG A 3 32.29 64.73 -11.00
CA ARG A 3 32.13 63.43 -11.69
C ARG A 3 32.44 62.21 -10.81
N CYS A 4 33.31 62.32 -9.81
CA CYS A 4 33.63 61.19 -8.91
C CYS A 4 32.54 60.95 -7.86
N CYS A 5 31.84 62.01 -7.41
CA CYS A 5 30.79 61.88 -6.41
C CYS A 5 29.56 61.15 -6.95
N ILE A 6 29.21 61.34 -8.23
CA ILE A 6 28.05 60.67 -8.87
C ILE A 6 28.25 59.16 -8.96
N TRP A 7 29.47 58.70 -9.30
CA TRP A 7 29.79 57.26 -9.32
C TRP A 7 29.82 56.63 -7.92
N SER A 8 30.19 57.40 -6.90
CA SER A 8 30.20 56.95 -5.49
C SER A 8 28.78 56.75 -4.94
N ILE A 9 27.85 57.62 -5.34
CA ILE A 9 26.42 57.54 -4.97
C ILE A 9 25.75 56.36 -5.69
N LEU A 10 26.04 56.13 -6.97
CA LEU A 10 25.53 54.97 -7.72
C LEU A 10 26.01 53.63 -7.16
N PHE A 11 27.26 53.58 -6.67
CA PHE A 11 27.81 52.38 -6.02
C PHE A 11 27.11 52.06 -4.69
N TRP A 12 26.70 53.08 -3.92
CA TRP A 12 25.98 52.90 -2.65
C TRP A 12 24.53 52.43 -2.82
N VAL A 13 23.86 52.85 -3.90
CA VAL A 13 22.46 52.44 -4.18
C VAL A 13 22.35 50.96 -4.57
N SER A 14 23.45 50.33 -5.01
CA SER A 14 23.45 48.92 -5.44
C SER A 14 23.46 47.90 -4.29
N PHE A 15 23.70 48.32 -3.04
CA PHE A 15 23.79 47.41 -1.88
C PHE A 15 22.51 47.27 -1.05
N SER A 16 21.40 47.92 -1.42
CA SER A 16 20.25 48.07 -0.52
C SER A 16 19.22 46.93 -0.50
N ASN A 17 19.42 45.79 -1.18
CA ASN A 17 18.36 44.76 -1.29
C ASN A 17 18.79 43.29 -1.08
N LEU A 18 19.90 43.01 -0.40
CA LEU A 18 20.27 41.62 -0.07
C LEU A 18 19.85 41.25 1.35
N PHE A 19 18.54 41.19 1.60
CA PHE A 19 17.97 40.47 2.74
C PHE A 19 17.54 39.08 2.28
N ALA A 20 18.51 38.20 2.03
CA ALA A 20 18.20 36.80 1.90
C ALA A 20 18.16 36.20 3.31
N GLN A 21 16.97 35.78 3.75
CA GLN A 21 16.75 35.07 5.01
C GLN A 21 16.51 33.59 4.73
N ASP A 22 16.76 32.73 5.73
CA ASP A 22 16.42 31.31 5.59
C ASP A 22 14.89 31.14 5.66
N THR A 23 14.36 30.21 4.88
CA THR A 23 12.93 29.93 4.79
C THR A 23 12.69 28.43 4.89
N ILE A 24 11.78 28.02 5.77
CA ILE A 24 11.28 26.64 5.85
C ILE A 24 9.92 26.58 5.18
N VAL A 25 9.80 25.71 4.17
CA VAL A 25 8.53 25.36 3.55
C VAL A 25 8.07 24.03 4.13
N PHE A 26 6.93 24.04 4.82
CA PHE A 26 6.34 22.85 5.41
C PHE A 26 5.48 22.09 4.38
N ASN A 27 5.23 20.80 4.64
CA ASN A 27 4.37 19.96 3.81
C ASN A 27 2.92 20.49 3.69
N LYS A 28 2.47 21.31 4.65
CA LYS A 28 1.15 21.97 4.65
C LYS A 28 1.10 23.27 3.82
N ASN A 29 2.13 23.54 3.00
CA ASN A 29 2.34 24.81 2.30
C ASN A 29 2.40 26.05 3.22
N ILE A 30 2.70 25.84 4.50
CA ILE A 30 3.04 26.92 5.42
C ILE A 30 4.48 27.30 5.12
N ILE A 31 4.75 28.60 5.04
CA ILE A 31 6.08 29.15 4.79
C ILE A 31 6.42 29.98 6.02
N GLU A 32 7.53 29.64 6.69
CA GLU A 32 8.05 30.42 7.80
C GLU A 32 9.45 30.95 7.46
N GLU A 33 9.63 32.25 7.65
CA GLU A 33 10.95 32.88 7.65
C GLU A 33 11.63 32.64 9.00
N VAL A 34 12.82 32.07 8.95
CA VAL A 34 13.50 31.54 10.13
C VAL A 34 14.99 31.83 10.09
N LYS A 35 15.62 31.70 11.24
CA LYS A 35 17.07 31.53 11.37
C LYS A 35 17.36 30.09 11.77
N ILE A 36 18.03 29.34 10.91
CA ILE A 36 18.37 27.95 11.20
C ILE A 36 19.56 27.91 12.16
N LEU A 37 19.44 27.14 13.23
CA LEU A 37 20.50 26.95 14.23
C LEU A 37 21.28 25.67 13.95
N GLU A 38 20.58 24.57 13.68
CA GLU A 38 21.18 23.26 13.52
C GLU A 38 20.31 22.39 12.59
N ILE A 39 20.93 21.78 11.59
CA ILE A 39 20.31 20.76 10.75
C ILE A 39 20.84 19.39 11.20
N GLY A 40 20.09 18.74 12.09
CA GLY A 40 20.42 17.39 12.55
C GLY A 40 20.04 16.31 11.54
N THR A 41 20.29 15.04 11.88
CA THR A 41 19.94 13.90 11.01
C THR A 41 18.43 13.66 10.89
N LYS A 42 17.65 13.98 11.93
CA LYS A 42 16.19 13.78 11.97
C LYS A 42 15.39 15.06 12.21
N THR A 43 16.00 16.05 12.86
CA THR A 43 15.34 17.26 13.33
C THR A 43 16.10 18.50 12.88
N ILE A 44 15.38 19.60 12.73
CA ILE A 44 15.92 20.93 12.44
C ILE A 44 15.57 21.83 13.62
N LYS A 45 16.57 22.52 14.17
CA LYS A 45 16.37 23.57 15.18
C LYS A 45 16.41 24.94 14.51
N TYR A 46 15.44 25.79 14.83
CA TYR A 46 15.31 27.11 14.21
C TYR A 46 14.70 28.13 15.16
N LYS A 47 14.88 29.41 14.86
CA LYS A 47 14.18 30.54 15.48
C LYS A 47 13.35 31.29 14.46
N LYS A 48 12.21 31.84 14.87
CA LYS A 48 11.40 32.69 13.98
C LYS A 48 12.10 34.03 13.79
N THR A 49 12.18 34.54 12.56
CA THR A 49 12.79 35.86 12.31
C THR A 49 12.05 36.96 13.08
N SER A 50 10.73 36.86 13.19
CA SER A 50 9.92 37.81 13.96
C SER A 50 10.20 37.81 15.47
N PHE A 51 10.89 36.80 16.00
CA PHE A 51 11.17 36.68 17.43
C PHE A 51 12.50 35.97 17.72
N LEU A 52 13.61 36.65 17.38
CA LEU A 52 14.98 36.12 17.52
C LEU A 52 15.42 35.91 18.98
N ASP A 53 14.91 36.71 19.91
CA ASP A 53 15.16 36.54 21.35
C ASP A 53 14.23 35.47 21.98
N GLY A 54 13.39 34.84 21.15
CA GLY A 54 12.47 33.79 21.56
C GLY A 54 13.12 32.41 21.75
N PRO A 55 12.29 31.41 22.11
CA PRO A 55 12.73 30.03 22.31
C PRO A 55 13.18 29.38 21.00
N ASP A 56 13.99 28.33 21.12
CA ASP A 56 14.36 27.47 20.00
C ASP A 56 13.20 26.54 19.64
N TYR A 57 12.80 26.55 18.38
CA TYR A 57 11.81 25.64 17.83
C TYR A 57 12.49 24.42 17.23
N ILE A 58 11.85 23.25 17.37
CA ILE A 58 12.35 21.98 16.83
C ILE A 58 11.27 21.42 15.90
N VAL A 59 11.64 21.14 14.65
CA VAL A 59 10.78 20.48 13.66
C VAL A 59 11.42 19.18 13.16
N SER A 60 10.59 18.19 12.88
CA SER A 60 11.02 16.96 12.21
C SER A 60 11.27 17.20 10.72
N LYS A 61 12.35 16.66 10.16
CA LYS A 61 12.61 16.69 8.70
C LYS A 61 11.48 16.08 7.88
N ILE A 62 10.68 15.20 8.48
CA ILE A 62 9.53 14.56 7.83
C ILE A 62 8.42 15.58 7.52
N ASP A 63 8.30 16.66 8.31
CA ASP A 63 7.25 17.67 8.17
C ASP A 63 7.67 18.86 7.28
N VAL A 64 8.95 18.91 6.93
CA VAL A 64 9.57 19.94 6.09
C VAL A 64 9.62 19.44 4.65
N ARG A 65 9.19 20.28 3.71
CA ARG A 65 9.23 20.01 2.26
C ARG A 65 10.55 20.49 1.66
N LYS A 66 10.97 21.69 2.02
CA LYS A 66 12.26 22.23 1.62
C LYS A 66 12.71 23.34 2.54
N ILE A 67 14.02 23.54 2.57
CA ILE A 67 14.69 24.66 3.20
C ILE A 67 15.32 25.48 2.08
N ILE A 68 15.11 26.80 2.11
CA ILE A 68 15.82 27.75 1.25
C ILE A 68 16.72 28.54 2.18
N LEU A 69 18.03 28.40 2.04
CA LEU A 69 19.00 29.13 2.85
C LEU A 69 19.21 30.55 2.29
N SER A 70 19.68 31.44 3.16
CA SER A 70 20.04 32.82 2.82
C SER A 70 21.09 32.94 1.72
N ASN A 71 21.92 31.91 1.48
CA ASN A 71 22.87 31.89 0.36
C ASN A 71 22.23 31.43 -0.98
N GLY A 72 20.93 31.10 -0.98
CA GLY A 72 20.22 30.58 -2.14
C GLY A 72 20.26 29.05 -2.28
N ASP A 73 20.99 28.35 -1.41
CA ASP A 73 21.00 26.89 -1.43
C ASP A 73 19.63 26.34 -1.04
N VAL A 74 19.20 25.29 -1.74
CA VAL A 74 17.92 24.64 -1.50
C VAL A 74 18.15 23.20 -1.08
N GLU A 75 17.76 22.88 0.15
CA GLU A 75 17.67 21.50 0.61
C GLU A 75 16.21 21.03 0.50
N GLU A 76 15.93 20.22 -0.52
CA GLU A 76 14.62 19.59 -0.65
C GLU A 76 14.56 18.30 0.16
N TYR A 77 13.54 18.24 1.02
CA TYR A 77 13.19 17.07 1.79
C TYR A 77 11.95 16.49 1.14
N THR A 78 12.14 15.45 0.33
CA THR A 78 11.00 14.63 -0.05
C THR A 78 10.40 14.10 1.26
N PRO A 79 9.10 14.29 1.52
CA PRO A 79 8.45 13.58 2.60
C PRO A 79 8.86 12.11 2.49
N MET A 80 8.94 11.36 3.59
CA MET A 80 8.81 9.90 3.43
C MET A 80 7.41 9.70 2.87
N ASP A 81 7.33 9.74 1.54
CA ASP A 81 6.10 9.82 0.82
C ASP A 81 5.34 8.59 1.25
N PHE A 82 4.15 8.81 1.80
CA PHE A 82 3.11 7.82 1.68
C PHE A 82 3.00 7.53 0.18
N TYR A 83 3.72 6.49 -0.28
CA TYR A 83 3.82 6.13 -1.71
C TYR A 83 2.50 5.54 -2.24
N GLY A 84 1.46 5.55 -1.41
CA GLY A 84 0.13 5.06 -1.71
C GLY A 84 -0.86 6.20 -1.92
N THR A 85 -1.98 5.88 -2.53
CA THR A 85 -3.23 6.61 -2.31
C THR A 85 -4.03 5.84 -1.27
N LYS A 86 -5.15 6.39 -0.79
CA LYS A 86 -5.97 5.68 0.21
C LYS A 86 -6.71 4.49 -0.38
N ASN A 87 -6.97 4.46 -1.68
CA ASN A 87 -7.75 3.41 -2.32
C ASN A 87 -6.91 2.66 -3.34
N ARG A 88 -7.17 1.36 -3.41
CA ARG A 88 -6.52 0.48 -4.36
C ARG A 88 -7.48 -0.56 -4.88
N ILE A 89 -7.47 -0.76 -6.19
CA ILE A 89 -8.08 -1.92 -6.84
C ILE A 89 -6.97 -2.83 -7.30
N SER A 90 -7.11 -4.12 -7.03
CA SER A 90 -6.06 -5.10 -7.26
C SER A 90 -6.59 -6.27 -8.06
N PHE A 91 -5.78 -6.78 -8.97
CA PHE A 91 -6.09 -7.93 -9.81
C PHE A 91 -5.08 -9.03 -9.51
N VAL A 92 -5.57 -10.20 -9.11
CA VAL A 92 -4.67 -11.35 -8.86
C VAL A 92 -4.34 -12.00 -10.20
N VAL A 93 -3.10 -11.84 -10.65
CA VAL A 93 -2.67 -12.33 -11.96
C VAL A 93 -2.61 -13.85 -11.98
N THR A 94 -2.15 -14.47 -10.88
CA THR A 94 -2.08 -15.94 -10.77
C THR A 94 -3.44 -16.61 -10.79
N SER A 95 -4.54 -15.89 -10.49
CA SER A 95 -5.87 -16.49 -10.54
C SER A 95 -6.27 -16.84 -11.98
N LEU A 96 -5.80 -16.07 -12.96
CA LEU A 96 -6.06 -16.30 -14.39
C LEU A 96 -5.53 -17.66 -14.86
N LEU A 97 -4.40 -18.13 -14.30
CA LEU A 97 -3.83 -19.45 -14.61
C LEU A 97 -4.76 -20.61 -14.22
N SER A 98 -5.67 -20.35 -13.30
CA SER A 98 -6.68 -21.30 -12.83
C SER A 98 -8.09 -20.95 -13.31
N ALA A 99 -8.22 -20.21 -14.42
CA ALA A 99 -9.49 -19.72 -14.96
C ALA A 99 -10.35 -18.94 -13.93
N ARG A 100 -9.69 -18.28 -12.98
CA ARG A 100 -10.33 -17.46 -11.93
C ARG A 100 -10.06 -15.98 -12.17
N TYR A 101 -11.07 -15.17 -11.96
CA TYR A 101 -10.97 -13.72 -11.92
C TYR A 101 -11.09 -13.26 -10.48
N THR A 102 -10.01 -12.71 -9.92
CA THR A 102 -10.03 -12.12 -8.58
C THR A 102 -9.74 -10.64 -8.64
N ILE A 103 -10.69 -9.84 -8.16
CA ILE A 103 -10.57 -8.40 -7.99
C ILE A 103 -10.62 -8.10 -6.50
N MET A 104 -9.78 -7.20 -6.00
CA MET A 104 -9.74 -6.83 -4.60
C MET A 104 -9.75 -5.32 -4.46
N TYR A 105 -10.70 -4.78 -3.71
CA TYR A 105 -10.68 -3.37 -3.32
C TYR A 105 -10.05 -3.27 -1.94
N GLU A 106 -9.14 -2.32 -1.74
CA GLU A 106 -8.51 -2.04 -0.46
C GLU A 106 -8.56 -0.56 -0.12
N ARG A 107 -8.90 -0.28 1.13
CA ARG A 107 -8.81 1.05 1.73
C ARG A 107 -7.76 1.07 2.82
N LEU A 108 -6.79 1.97 2.65
CA LEU A 108 -5.74 2.22 3.62
C LEU A 108 -6.21 3.23 4.67
N LEU A 109 -5.95 2.88 5.93
CA LEU A 109 -6.28 3.59 7.16
C LEU A 109 -5.00 3.85 7.95
N LEU A 110 -5.09 4.66 9.01
CA LEU A 110 -3.98 4.92 9.95
C LEU A 110 -2.67 5.30 9.26
N ASN A 111 -2.74 6.26 8.32
CA ASN A 111 -1.60 6.72 7.52
C ASN A 111 -0.90 5.59 6.75
N GLY A 112 -1.66 4.60 6.26
CA GLY A 112 -1.13 3.51 5.44
C GLY A 112 -0.62 2.31 6.22
N LYS A 113 -0.78 2.29 7.55
CA LYS A 113 -0.35 1.17 8.40
C LYS A 113 -1.38 0.04 8.47
N LEU A 114 -2.64 0.31 8.12
CA LEU A 114 -3.70 -0.68 8.13
C LEU A 114 -4.45 -0.63 6.81
N GLY A 115 -4.76 -1.78 6.22
CA GLY A 115 -5.57 -1.93 5.03
C GLY A 115 -6.75 -2.83 5.32
N VAL A 116 -7.95 -2.38 4.93
CA VAL A 116 -9.15 -3.23 4.90
C VAL A 116 -9.42 -3.54 3.44
N GLN A 117 -9.35 -4.82 3.08
CA GLN A 117 -9.47 -5.28 1.71
C GLN A 117 -10.61 -6.28 1.56
N ILE A 118 -11.41 -6.09 0.51
CA ILE A 118 -12.54 -6.93 0.16
C ILE A 118 -12.21 -7.62 -1.16
N PRO A 119 -11.89 -8.92 -1.14
CA PRO A 119 -11.73 -9.71 -2.36
C PRO A 119 -13.08 -10.15 -2.91
N LEU A 120 -13.19 -10.13 -4.23
CA LEU A 120 -14.26 -10.74 -5.01
C LEU A 120 -13.62 -11.75 -5.97
N VAL A 121 -14.02 -13.01 -5.87
CA VAL A 121 -13.52 -14.11 -6.70
C VAL A 121 -14.69 -14.68 -7.50
N LEU A 122 -14.48 -14.77 -8.82
CA LEU A 122 -15.38 -15.42 -9.76
C LEU A 122 -14.57 -16.44 -10.56
N SER A 123 -15.16 -17.58 -10.87
CA SER A 123 -14.53 -18.58 -11.73
C SER A 123 -15.26 -18.66 -13.06
N ALA A 124 -14.49 -18.69 -14.15
CA ALA A 124 -15.02 -18.62 -15.50
C ALA A 124 -15.65 -19.94 -15.94
N GLU A 125 -15.05 -21.08 -15.57
CA GLU A 125 -15.49 -22.43 -15.91
C GLU A 125 -14.48 -23.46 -15.38
N SER A 126 -14.94 -24.71 -15.22
CA SER A 126 -14.22 -25.87 -14.71
C SER A 126 -13.12 -26.39 -15.62
N TYR A 127 -11.94 -25.76 -15.64
CA TYR A 127 -10.80 -26.32 -16.37
C TYR A 127 -10.20 -27.50 -15.59
N ARG A 128 -10.70 -28.70 -15.91
CA ARG A 128 -10.16 -29.99 -15.48
C ARG A 128 -8.77 -30.22 -16.11
N MET A 129 -7.73 -30.34 -15.29
CA MET A 129 -6.67 -31.31 -15.60
C MET A 129 -7.08 -32.64 -14.98
N ALA A 130 -7.72 -33.48 -15.78
CA ALA A 130 -7.97 -34.86 -15.41
C ALA A 130 -6.63 -35.61 -15.39
N TYR A 131 -6.09 -35.85 -14.19
CA TYR A 131 -5.14 -36.92 -13.95
C TYR A 131 -5.45 -37.51 -12.58
N ASP A 132 -6.43 -38.42 -12.55
CA ASP A 132 -6.78 -39.15 -11.34
C ASP A 132 -6.54 -40.64 -11.58
N PHE A 133 -5.27 -41.02 -11.49
CA PHE A 133 -4.90 -42.33 -10.97
C PHE A 133 -4.56 -42.09 -9.50
N VAL A 134 -5.36 -42.64 -8.59
CA VAL A 134 -5.19 -42.73 -7.12
C VAL A 134 -6.12 -41.82 -6.29
N ASP A 135 -7.19 -42.46 -5.80
CA ASP A 135 -7.95 -42.20 -4.56
C ASP A 135 -8.49 -40.79 -4.22
N ASN A 136 -9.83 -40.67 -4.35
CA ASN A 136 -10.77 -39.96 -3.47
C ASN A 136 -10.40 -38.53 -3.01
N TYR A 137 -9.83 -37.69 -3.88
CA TYR A 137 -9.77 -36.24 -3.63
C TYR A 137 -10.91 -35.55 -4.40
N VAL A 138 -11.94 -35.10 -3.70
CA VAL A 138 -13.00 -34.28 -4.32
C VAL A 138 -12.43 -32.88 -4.56
N ASP A 139 -12.07 -32.60 -5.81
CA ASP A 139 -11.64 -31.27 -6.22
C ASP A 139 -12.82 -30.29 -6.23
N TYR A 140 -12.84 -29.42 -5.22
CA TYR A 140 -13.81 -28.33 -5.09
C TYR A 140 -13.35 -27.10 -5.86
N GLU A 141 -14.08 -26.76 -6.93
CA GLU A 141 -13.86 -25.51 -7.66
C GLU A 141 -14.68 -24.39 -7.04
N HIS A 142 -14.07 -23.23 -6.81
CA HIS A 142 -14.82 -22.06 -6.36
C HIS A 142 -15.75 -21.60 -7.49
N ILE A 143 -17.02 -21.36 -7.22
CA ILE A 143 -17.92 -20.68 -8.17
C ILE A 143 -17.83 -19.17 -7.91
N PHE A 144 -17.93 -18.82 -6.63
CA PHE A 144 -17.95 -17.47 -6.13
C PHE A 144 -17.32 -17.43 -4.74
N ALA A 145 -16.51 -16.43 -4.44
CA ALA A 145 -16.09 -16.17 -3.07
C ALA A 145 -15.91 -14.69 -2.79
N SER A 146 -16.18 -14.30 -1.56
CA SER A 146 -15.90 -12.98 -1.02
C SER A 146 -15.35 -13.08 0.40
N GLY A 147 -14.95 -11.97 0.98
CA GLY A 147 -14.39 -11.97 2.33
C GLY A 147 -13.90 -10.62 2.80
N VAL A 148 -13.11 -10.65 3.86
CA VAL A 148 -12.40 -9.48 4.42
C VAL A 148 -10.98 -9.88 4.74
N ASN A 149 -10.04 -9.07 4.25
CA ASN A 149 -8.63 -9.14 4.56
C ASN A 149 -8.25 -7.90 5.38
N LEU A 150 -7.62 -8.10 6.52
CA LEU A 150 -7.03 -7.04 7.33
C LEU A 150 -5.52 -7.09 7.17
N ASN A 151 -4.94 -6.11 6.47
CA ASN A 151 -3.51 -6.04 6.17
C ASN A 151 -2.83 -5.00 7.07
N PHE A 152 -1.86 -5.41 7.85
CA PHE A 152 -1.02 -4.54 8.67
C PHE A 152 0.34 -4.31 8.00
N TYR A 153 0.71 -3.04 7.85
CA TYR A 153 1.96 -2.56 7.27
C TYR A 153 2.80 -1.91 8.38
N PRO A 154 3.71 -2.64 9.06
CA PRO A 154 4.42 -2.13 10.24
C PRO A 154 5.19 -0.83 9.97
N GLN A 155 5.73 -0.70 8.76
CA GLN A 155 6.53 0.44 8.33
C GLN A 155 5.73 1.47 7.52
N GLY A 156 4.42 1.28 7.36
CA GLY A 156 3.58 2.07 6.45
C GLY A 156 3.84 1.76 4.97
N GLN A 157 3.30 2.60 4.08
CA GLN A 157 3.47 2.46 2.63
C GLN A 157 4.77 3.12 2.17
N LYS A 158 5.77 2.30 1.86
CA LYS A 158 7.07 2.69 1.28
C LYS A 158 7.22 2.12 -0.13
N LYS A 159 8.31 2.48 -0.82
CA LYS A 159 8.67 1.90 -2.13
C LYS A 159 8.65 0.37 -2.12
N VAL A 160 9.16 -0.25 -1.05
CA VAL A 160 8.98 -1.68 -0.76
C VAL A 160 8.38 -1.78 0.63
N SER A 161 7.24 -2.44 0.75
CA SER A 161 6.50 -2.59 2.00
C SER A 161 6.22 -4.06 2.25
N TYR A 162 6.47 -4.52 3.46
CA TYR A 162 6.02 -5.82 3.93
C TYR A 162 4.68 -5.67 4.66
N TYR A 163 3.82 -6.68 4.55
CA TYR A 163 2.56 -6.73 5.28
C TYR A 163 2.24 -8.12 5.80
N LEU A 164 1.54 -8.11 6.92
CA LEU A 164 0.95 -9.27 7.58
C LEU A 164 -0.56 -9.10 7.56
N GLY A 165 -1.34 -10.16 7.39
CA GLY A 165 -2.77 -10.01 7.42
C GLY A 165 -3.55 -11.23 7.85
N GLY A 166 -4.76 -10.98 8.34
CA GLY A 166 -5.77 -12.00 8.58
C GLY A 166 -6.83 -11.94 7.49
N THR A 167 -7.20 -13.08 6.94
CA THR A 167 -8.18 -13.21 5.87
C THR A 167 -9.30 -14.13 6.32
N PHE A 168 -10.53 -13.66 6.23
CA PHE A 168 -11.73 -14.48 6.34
C PHE A 168 -12.43 -14.49 4.99
N ARG A 169 -12.77 -15.68 4.49
CA ARG A 169 -13.47 -15.87 3.22
C ARG A 169 -14.66 -16.78 3.39
N SER A 170 -15.68 -16.53 2.61
CA SER A 170 -16.82 -17.42 2.44
C SER A 170 -17.29 -17.41 1.00
N GLY A 171 -17.93 -18.48 0.56
CA GLY A 171 -18.44 -18.53 -0.79
C GLY A 171 -19.04 -19.88 -1.13
N LEU A 172 -19.22 -20.10 -2.42
CA LEU A 172 -19.76 -21.32 -2.98
C LEU A 172 -18.65 -22.06 -3.73
N VAL A 173 -18.59 -23.36 -3.51
CA VAL A 173 -17.78 -24.31 -4.28
C VAL A 173 -18.69 -25.31 -4.95
N GLU A 174 -18.33 -25.75 -6.14
CA GLU A 174 -18.95 -26.89 -6.83
C GLU A 174 -18.15 -28.14 -6.49
N GLY A 175 -18.84 -29.21 -6.08
CA GLY A 175 -18.27 -30.54 -5.94
C GLY A 175 -19.12 -31.58 -6.64
N TYR A 176 -18.64 -32.83 -6.65
CA TYR A 176 -19.35 -33.96 -7.22
C TYR A 176 -19.70 -34.94 -6.11
N GLU A 177 -20.98 -35.24 -5.99
CA GLU A 177 -21.45 -36.35 -5.17
C GLU A 177 -21.70 -37.56 -6.07
N ARG A 178 -21.17 -38.70 -5.64
CA ARG A 178 -21.44 -39.97 -6.29
C ARG A 178 -22.84 -40.41 -5.84
N GLY A 179 -23.79 -40.47 -6.77
CA GLY A 179 -25.11 -41.03 -6.49
C GLY A 179 -24.97 -42.48 -6.04
N ASN A 180 -25.44 -42.80 -4.83
CA ASN A 180 -25.68 -44.18 -4.43
C ASN A 180 -26.99 -44.64 -5.10
N TYR A 181 -27.02 -45.91 -5.52
CA TYR A 181 -28.13 -46.59 -6.22
C TYR A 181 -28.15 -46.41 -7.74
N ASP A 182 -27.14 -46.94 -8.43
CA ASP A 182 -27.30 -47.93 -9.51
C ASP A 182 -25.98 -48.05 -10.28
N TRP A 183 -25.80 -49.17 -11.01
CA TRP A 183 -24.64 -49.45 -11.87
C TRP A 183 -24.43 -48.42 -13.01
N TRP A 184 -25.28 -47.38 -13.06
CA TRP A 184 -25.31 -46.26 -13.99
C TRP A 184 -25.26 -44.89 -13.28
N GLY A 185 -24.90 -44.84 -11.99
CA GLY A 185 -24.93 -43.63 -11.17
C GLY A 185 -24.10 -42.49 -11.78
N GLY A 186 -24.79 -41.50 -12.37
CA GLY A 186 -24.18 -40.27 -12.83
C GLY A 186 -23.71 -39.42 -11.65
N ASN A 187 -22.57 -38.75 -11.80
CA ASN A 187 -22.13 -37.77 -10.81
C ASN A 187 -23.04 -36.54 -10.88
N THR A 188 -23.67 -36.19 -9.76
CA THR A 188 -24.44 -34.94 -9.67
C THR A 188 -23.55 -33.83 -9.13
N ARG A 189 -23.61 -32.67 -9.78
CA ARG A 189 -22.97 -31.43 -9.31
C ARG A 189 -23.73 -30.90 -8.12
N VAL A 190 -23.02 -30.62 -7.03
CA VAL A 190 -23.61 -30.05 -5.82
C VAL A 190 -22.83 -28.80 -5.43
N ASN A 191 -23.57 -27.71 -5.20
CA ASN A 191 -23.01 -26.46 -4.72
C ASN A 191 -23.00 -26.45 -3.20
N ARG A 192 -21.84 -26.23 -2.61
CA ARG A 192 -21.65 -26.20 -1.16
C ARG A 192 -21.07 -24.88 -0.72
N THR A 193 -21.49 -24.43 0.45
CA THR A 193 -20.92 -23.24 1.09
C THR A 193 -19.61 -23.62 1.78
N PHE A 194 -18.62 -22.74 1.68
CA PHE A 194 -17.37 -22.88 2.43
C PHE A 194 -17.09 -21.63 3.28
N TYR A 195 -16.33 -21.84 4.35
CA TYR A 195 -15.69 -20.80 5.14
C TYR A 195 -14.19 -21.06 5.22
N GLY A 196 -13.39 -20.01 5.30
CA GLY A 196 -11.96 -20.17 5.52
C GLY A 196 -11.34 -18.98 6.22
N ALA A 197 -10.34 -19.28 7.05
CA ALA A 197 -9.55 -18.31 7.77
C ALA A 197 -8.07 -18.54 7.46
N TYR A 198 -7.35 -17.48 7.11
CA TYR A 198 -5.97 -17.56 6.65
C TYR A 198 -5.12 -16.47 7.29
N PHE A 199 -3.88 -16.80 7.57
CA PHE A 199 -2.83 -15.84 7.87
C PHE A 199 -2.01 -15.59 6.62
N THR A 200 -1.81 -14.32 6.29
CA THR A 200 -1.19 -13.86 5.04
C THR A 200 0.10 -13.12 5.32
N ASN A 201 1.14 -13.44 4.57
CA ASN A 201 2.39 -12.70 4.49
C ASN A 201 2.54 -12.18 3.07
N GLY A 202 2.90 -10.91 2.90
CA GLY A 202 3.10 -10.37 1.57
C GLY A 202 4.10 -9.23 1.50
N VAL A 203 4.57 -9.00 0.28
CA VAL A 203 5.46 -7.91 -0.08
C VAL A 203 4.79 -7.10 -1.17
N LEU A 204 4.86 -5.77 -1.04
CA LEU A 204 4.32 -4.78 -1.97
C LEU A 204 5.47 -3.90 -2.47
N ILE A 205 5.60 -3.80 -3.78
CA ILE A 205 6.56 -2.96 -4.48
C ILE A 205 5.78 -1.86 -5.19
N ASN A 206 5.93 -0.63 -4.73
CA ASN A 206 5.33 0.56 -5.34
C ASN A 206 6.21 1.05 -6.50
N THR A 207 5.74 0.86 -7.73
CA THR A 207 6.46 1.20 -8.98
C THR A 207 6.10 2.60 -9.50
N GLY A 208 5.57 3.47 -8.64
CA GLY A 208 5.16 4.83 -8.98
C GLY A 208 3.95 5.30 -8.18
N LYS A 209 3.27 6.36 -8.64
CA LYS A 209 2.09 6.94 -7.97
C LYS A 209 0.82 6.08 -8.16
N TYR A 210 0.64 5.48 -9.33
CA TYR A 210 -0.61 4.80 -9.70
C TYR A 210 -0.53 3.27 -9.69
N PHE A 211 0.67 2.69 -9.76
CA PHE A 211 0.83 1.25 -9.88
C PHE A 211 1.72 0.67 -8.79
N ALA A 212 1.42 -0.56 -8.39
CA ALA A 212 2.26 -1.38 -7.53
C ALA A 212 2.09 -2.86 -7.87
N PHE A 213 3.11 -3.65 -7.57
CA PHE A 213 3.05 -5.11 -7.64
C PHE A 213 3.13 -5.68 -6.24
N SER A 214 2.38 -6.72 -5.94
CA SER A 214 2.55 -7.45 -4.70
C SER A 214 2.58 -8.95 -4.94
N SER A 215 3.25 -9.64 -4.04
CA SER A 215 3.16 -11.09 -3.90
C SER A 215 2.76 -11.42 -2.47
N TYR A 216 2.00 -12.49 -2.31
CA TYR A 216 1.64 -12.98 -0.99
C TYR A 216 1.56 -14.50 -0.96
N PHE A 217 1.77 -15.01 0.24
CA PHE A 217 1.53 -16.39 0.61
C PHE A 217 0.68 -16.40 1.87
N SER A 218 -0.38 -17.21 1.85
CA SER A 218 -1.28 -17.38 2.98
C SER A 218 -1.38 -18.85 3.34
N VAL A 219 -1.46 -19.13 4.64
CA VAL A 219 -1.74 -20.48 5.17
C VAL A 219 -2.94 -20.38 6.08
N GLY A 220 -3.85 -21.33 5.97
CA GLY A 220 -5.09 -21.30 6.72
C GLY A 220 -5.80 -22.63 6.72
N ALA A 221 -7.03 -22.60 7.21
CA ALA A 221 -7.95 -23.71 7.14
C ALA A 221 -9.22 -23.30 6.41
N ARG A 222 -9.80 -24.24 5.68
CA ARG A 222 -11.05 -24.10 4.94
C ARG A 222 -11.98 -25.26 5.27
N GLU A 223 -13.20 -24.95 5.63
CA GLU A 223 -14.28 -25.91 5.84
C GLU A 223 -15.31 -25.78 4.73
N VAL A 224 -15.72 -26.91 4.16
CA VAL A 224 -16.85 -27.00 3.23
C VAL A 224 -17.99 -27.68 3.97
N ILE A 225 -19.15 -27.02 4.05
CA ILE A 225 -20.26 -27.51 4.86
C ILE A 225 -20.70 -28.88 4.33
N GLY A 226 -20.74 -29.86 5.23
CA GLY A 226 -21.22 -31.22 4.97
C GLY A 226 -20.21 -32.16 4.31
N GLU A 227 -18.92 -31.80 4.25
CA GLU A 227 -17.83 -32.63 3.67
C GLU A 227 -16.83 -33.14 4.73
N GLY A 228 -17.06 -32.82 6.00
CA GLY A 228 -16.19 -33.21 7.11
C GLY A 228 -15.36 -32.04 7.67
N PRO A 229 -14.23 -32.33 8.34
CA PRO A 229 -13.48 -31.32 9.08
C PRO A 229 -12.78 -30.32 8.16
N ALA A 230 -12.41 -29.16 8.72
CA ALA A 230 -11.65 -28.15 8.01
C ALA A 230 -10.29 -28.69 7.52
N VAL A 231 -9.95 -28.39 6.27
CA VAL A 231 -8.71 -28.80 5.62
C VAL A 231 -7.72 -27.64 5.63
N VAL A 232 -6.47 -27.91 5.98
CA VAL A 232 -5.38 -26.93 5.91
C VAL A 232 -5.00 -26.70 4.46
N ASN A 233 -4.94 -25.44 4.03
CA ASN A 233 -4.60 -25.08 2.66
C ASN A 233 -3.75 -23.80 2.58
N GLY A 234 -3.00 -23.70 1.49
CA GLY A 234 -2.18 -22.54 1.14
C GLY A 234 -2.78 -21.76 -0.01
N LEU A 235 -2.62 -20.43 0.01
CA LEU A 235 -2.93 -19.55 -1.11
C LEU A 235 -1.66 -18.79 -1.50
N PHE A 236 -1.39 -18.70 -2.79
CA PHE A 236 -0.31 -17.88 -3.33
C PHE A 236 -0.86 -16.94 -4.40
N GLY A 237 -0.42 -15.69 -4.38
CA GLY A 237 -0.88 -14.68 -5.32
C GLY A 237 0.22 -13.73 -5.75
N VAL A 238 0.30 -13.48 -7.07
CA VAL A 238 0.95 -12.29 -7.62
C VAL A 238 -0.13 -11.33 -8.08
N VAL A 239 -0.01 -10.06 -7.71
CA VAL A 239 -1.08 -9.08 -7.78
C VAL A 239 -0.59 -7.80 -8.44
N LEU A 240 -1.36 -7.33 -9.42
CA LEU A 240 -1.25 -5.98 -9.95
C LEU A 240 -2.18 -5.06 -9.17
N ASN A 241 -1.66 -3.92 -8.74
CA ASN A 241 -2.37 -2.96 -7.90
C ASN A 241 -2.46 -1.61 -8.62
N VAL A 242 -3.68 -1.08 -8.72
CA VAL A 242 -3.99 0.25 -9.26
C VAL A 242 -4.43 1.15 -8.11
N LYS A 243 -3.79 2.31 -7.96
CA LYS A 243 -3.92 3.24 -6.83
C LYS A 243 -4.60 4.54 -7.26
N PHE A 244 -5.59 4.98 -6.50
CA PHE A 244 -6.32 6.25 -6.69
C PHE A 244 -6.79 6.88 -5.36
#